data_AF-A0A3C1RMY4-F1
#
_entry.id   AF-A0A3C1RMY4-F1
#
_cell.length_a   1.000
_cell.length_b   1.000
_cell.length_c   1.000
_cell.angle_alpha   90.00
_cell.angle_beta   90.00
_cell.angle_gamma   90.00
#
_symmetry.space_group_name_H-M   'P 1'
#
loop_
_entity.id
_entity.type
_entity.pdbx_description
1 polymer ?
#
loop_
_entity_poly.entity_id
_entity_poly.type
_entity_poly.pdbx_seq_one_letter_code
_entity_poly.pdbx_strand_id
1 'polypeptide(L)'
;MTFSFPQKFTKTWQISIVLLFVTGLVSCQSISHSESWINFNTAKIELLQQKQKIGAKVYLRGKVKSHAPFLGAGAYQLQDDTGSIWVFTTQPLPPLGQDLLIQGKVEYKSILIKEMKGKDIGDVYIKEIKRE
;
A
#
# COMPACT_ATOMS: atom_id res chain seq x y z
N MET A 1 -35.73 10.38 79.18
CA MET A 1 -34.37 9.85 78.93
C MET A 1 -33.99 10.25 77.52
N THR A 2 -33.03 11.16 77.39
CA THR A 2 -32.47 11.64 76.12
C THR A 2 -31.51 10.60 75.57
N PHE A 3 -31.69 10.17 74.32
CA PHE A 3 -30.67 9.42 73.59
C PHE A 3 -30.32 10.16 72.30
N SER A 4 -29.10 10.69 72.30
CA SER A 4 -28.43 11.40 71.22
C SER A 4 -27.99 10.45 70.10
N PHE A 5 -28.23 10.86 68.86
CA PHE A 5 -27.82 10.16 67.63
C PHE A 5 -26.46 10.70 67.15
N PRO A 6 -25.40 9.88 66.95
CA PRO A 6 -24.17 10.39 66.36
C PRO A 6 -24.25 10.34 64.83
N GLN A 7 -24.24 11.54 64.23
CA GLN A 7 -23.69 11.76 62.90
C GLN A 7 -22.22 11.34 62.88
N LYS A 8 -21.80 10.65 61.80
CA LYS A 8 -20.49 10.71 61.12
C LYS A 8 -20.16 9.35 60.51
N PHE A 9 -20.71 9.07 59.34
CA PHE A 9 -20.15 8.07 58.42
C PHE A 9 -20.12 8.66 57.00
N THR A 10 -19.65 9.90 56.93
CA THR A 10 -19.41 10.62 55.69
C THR A 10 -17.94 10.44 55.30
N LYS A 11 -17.68 10.29 54.00
CA LYS A 11 -16.55 10.95 53.32
C LYS A 11 -15.22 10.19 53.13
N THR A 12 -15.18 8.87 53.21
CA THR A 12 -13.95 8.12 52.82
C THR A 12 -14.17 7.03 51.78
N TRP A 13 -15.39 6.52 51.60
CA TRP A 13 -15.66 5.44 50.64
C TRP A 13 -15.83 5.93 49.18
N GLN A 14 -16.26 7.18 48.96
CA GLN A 14 -16.53 7.67 47.59
C GLN A 14 -15.29 8.12 46.80
N ILE A 15 -14.12 8.25 47.45
CA ILE A 15 -12.91 8.79 46.80
C ILE A 15 -12.14 7.68 46.05
N SER A 16 -12.24 6.42 46.48
CA SER A 16 -11.52 5.29 45.86
C SER A 16 -12.12 4.82 44.52
N ILE A 17 -13.41 5.09 44.25
CA ILE A 17 -14.07 4.67 43.00
C ILE A 17 -13.78 5.62 41.84
N VAL A 18 -13.54 6.91 42.11
CA VAL A 18 -13.25 7.91 41.06
C VAL A 18 -11.80 7.78 40.55
N LEU A 19 -10.88 7.28 41.38
CA LEU A 19 -9.46 7.20 41.02
C LEU A 19 -9.12 5.98 40.14
N LEU A 20 -9.99 4.98 40.08
CA LEU A 20 -9.82 3.75 39.28
C LEU A 20 -10.45 3.83 37.88
N PHE A 21 -11.23 4.88 37.58
CA PHE A 21 -11.94 5.03 36.30
C PHE A 21 -11.21 5.90 35.26
N VAL A 22 -10.13 6.61 35.63
CA VAL A 22 -9.50 7.62 34.74
C VAL A 22 -8.29 7.11 33.96
N THR A 23 -7.70 5.96 34.30
CA THR A 23 -6.44 5.48 33.66
C THR A 23 -6.61 4.25 32.76
N GLY A 24 -7.84 3.79 32.52
CA GLY A 24 -8.11 2.50 31.87
C GLY A 24 -8.21 2.48 30.34
N LEU A 25 -8.03 3.59 29.62
CA LEU A 25 -8.20 3.61 28.15
C LEU A 25 -7.06 4.36 27.45
N VAL A 26 -5.81 3.99 27.71
CA VAL A 26 -4.74 4.18 26.73
C VAL A 26 -4.37 2.80 26.17
N SER A 27 -5.35 2.17 25.52
CA SER A 27 -5.06 1.10 24.58
C SER A 27 -4.53 1.76 23.31
N CYS A 28 -3.21 1.79 23.16
CA CYS A 28 -2.61 1.96 21.84
C CYS A 28 -2.74 0.62 21.12
N GLN A 29 -3.92 0.35 20.56
CA GLN A 29 -3.99 -0.63 19.49
C GLN A 29 -3.05 -0.15 18.40
N SER A 30 -2.06 -0.96 18.06
CA SER A 30 -1.42 -0.85 16.76
C SER A 30 -2.56 -0.86 15.75
N ILE A 31 -2.83 0.29 15.14
CA ILE A 31 -3.72 0.38 14.00
C ILE A 31 -3.00 -0.45 12.93
N SER A 32 -3.31 -1.74 12.90
CA SER A 32 -3.05 -2.57 11.75
C SER A 32 -3.66 -1.80 10.60
N HIS A 33 -2.82 -1.31 9.68
CA HIS A 33 -3.27 -0.63 8.48
C HIS A 33 -4.44 -1.45 7.95
N SER A 34 -5.65 -0.91 8.09
CA SER A 34 -6.80 -1.50 7.44
C SER A 34 -6.44 -1.36 5.97
N GLU A 35 -6.09 -2.47 5.32
CA GLU A 35 -6.01 -2.55 3.88
C GLU A 35 -7.45 -2.33 3.39
N SER A 36 -7.89 -1.08 3.42
CA SER A 36 -9.08 -0.64 2.76
C SER A 36 -8.69 -0.53 1.30
N TRP A 37 -8.61 -1.70 0.65
CA TRP A 37 -8.56 -1.81 -0.80
C TRP A 37 -9.89 -1.25 -1.32
N ILE A 38 -9.95 0.08 -1.44
CA ILE A 38 -11.04 0.77 -2.12
C ILE A 38 -11.22 0.06 -3.46
N ASN A 39 -12.45 -0.16 -3.91
CA ASN A 39 -12.82 -1.00 -5.05
C ASN A 39 -12.27 -0.42 -6.38
N PHE A 40 -10.96 -0.41 -6.58
CA PHE A 40 -10.31 0.08 -7.78
C PHE A 40 -10.47 -0.97 -8.88
N ASN A 41 -10.91 -0.54 -10.05
CA ASN A 41 -10.93 -1.39 -11.23
C ASN A 41 -9.48 -1.62 -11.71
N THR A 42 -8.86 -2.68 -11.21
CA THR A 42 -7.48 -3.05 -11.53
C THR A 42 -7.40 -3.69 -12.91
N ALA A 43 -6.52 -3.17 -13.77
CA ALA A 43 -6.25 -3.76 -15.06
C ALA A 43 -5.48 -5.08 -14.89
N LYS A 44 -5.84 -6.10 -15.67
CA LYS A 44 -5.05 -7.34 -15.81
C LYS A 44 -3.78 -7.05 -16.58
N ILE A 45 -2.64 -7.52 -16.09
CA ILE A 45 -1.33 -7.27 -16.71
C ILE A 45 -1.26 -7.78 -18.16
N GLU A 46 -1.81 -8.96 -18.43
CA GLU A 46 -1.82 -9.55 -19.79
C GLU A 46 -2.42 -8.60 -20.85
N LEU A 47 -3.46 -7.85 -20.48
CA LEU A 47 -4.14 -6.94 -21.40
C LEU A 47 -3.28 -5.72 -21.79
N LEU A 48 -2.25 -5.40 -20.99
CA LEU A 48 -1.39 -4.25 -21.24
C LEU A 48 -0.31 -4.53 -22.28
N GLN A 49 0.07 -5.80 -22.47
CA GLN A 49 1.14 -6.21 -23.38
C GLN A 49 0.78 -5.99 -24.86
N GLN A 50 -0.51 -5.81 -25.19
CA GLN A 50 -1.00 -5.67 -26.57
C GLN A 50 -0.84 -4.25 -27.17
N LYS A 51 -0.06 -3.34 -26.54
CA LYS A 51 0.19 -1.95 -26.98
C LYS A 51 -1.04 -1.05 -27.21
N GLN A 52 -2.27 -1.53 -27.01
CA GLN A 52 -3.49 -0.72 -27.20
C GLN A 52 -3.70 0.31 -26.10
N LYS A 53 -3.01 0.17 -24.96
CA LYS A 53 -3.19 1.02 -23.78
C LYS A 53 -2.03 1.98 -23.52
N ILE A 54 -1.08 2.12 -24.46
CA ILE A 54 0.02 3.07 -24.28
C ILE A 54 -0.52 4.48 -24.03
N GLY A 55 0.01 5.15 -23.02
CA GLY A 55 -0.44 6.47 -22.59
C GLY A 55 -1.51 6.46 -21.50
N ALA A 56 -2.25 5.35 -21.32
CA ALA A 56 -3.34 5.27 -20.37
C ALA A 56 -2.84 5.22 -18.92
N LYS A 57 -3.63 5.80 -17.99
CA LYS A 57 -3.45 5.60 -16.56
C LYS A 57 -4.22 4.36 -16.13
N VAL A 58 -3.57 3.49 -15.37
CA VAL A 58 -4.12 2.21 -14.91
C VAL A 58 -3.84 2.02 -13.43
N TYR A 59 -4.71 1.27 -12.76
CA TYR A 59 -4.45 0.71 -11.45
C TYR A 59 -4.02 -0.73 -11.61
N LEU A 60 -2.94 -1.12 -10.93
CA LEU A 60 -2.43 -2.49 -10.93
C LEU A 60 -2.26 -2.96 -9.50
N ARG A 61 -2.66 -4.21 -9.26
CA ARG A 61 -2.42 -4.90 -8.00
C ARG A 61 -1.60 -6.14 -8.26
N GLY A 62 -0.62 -6.40 -7.40
CA GLY A 62 0.14 -7.63 -7.50
C GLY A 62 1.26 -7.71 -6.46
N LYS A 63 2.01 -8.80 -6.54
CA LYS A 63 3.13 -9.09 -5.66
C LYS A 63 4.45 -8.68 -6.30
N VAL A 64 5.33 -8.05 -5.51
CA VAL A 64 6.70 -7.72 -5.95
C VAL A 64 7.53 -9.01 -6.04
N LYS A 65 8.13 -9.28 -7.20
CA LYS A 65 8.90 -10.52 -7.45
C LYS A 65 10.38 -10.30 -7.67
N SER A 66 10.77 -9.16 -8.22
CA SER A 66 12.18 -8.88 -8.56
C SER A 66 12.44 -7.38 -8.58
N HIS A 67 13.71 -7.01 -8.44
CA HIS A 67 14.22 -5.64 -8.48
C HIS A 67 15.27 -5.47 -9.57
N ALA A 68 15.28 -4.29 -10.17
CA ALA A 68 16.32 -3.78 -11.04
C ALA A 68 16.71 -2.37 -10.55
N PRO A 69 17.70 -2.25 -9.63
CA PRO A 69 18.14 -0.96 -9.12
C PRO A 69 18.88 -0.15 -10.18
N PHE A 70 18.64 1.17 -10.25
CA PHE A 70 19.34 2.12 -11.10
C PHE A 70 19.98 3.24 -10.26
N LEU A 71 20.82 4.08 -10.87
CA LEU A 71 21.33 5.27 -10.18
C LEU A 71 20.21 6.31 -10.05
N GLY A 72 19.75 6.56 -8.81
CA GLY A 72 18.70 7.53 -8.51
C GLY A 72 17.27 7.12 -8.88
N ALA A 73 17.06 5.87 -9.30
CA ALA A 73 15.76 5.30 -9.66
C ALA A 73 15.81 3.77 -9.56
N GLY A 74 14.74 3.10 -9.92
CA GLY A 74 14.74 1.65 -10.06
C GLY A 74 13.54 1.15 -10.83
N ALA A 75 13.53 -0.14 -11.06
CA ALA A 75 12.32 -0.85 -11.45
C ALA A 75 12.10 -2.06 -10.56
N TYR A 76 10.84 -2.44 -10.40
CA TYR A 76 10.46 -3.68 -9.76
C TYR A 76 9.45 -4.43 -10.63
N GLN A 77 9.46 -5.75 -10.55
CA GLN A 77 8.53 -6.59 -11.25
C GLN A 77 7.31 -6.83 -10.37
N LEU A 78 6.15 -6.38 -10.84
CA LEU A 78 4.86 -6.63 -10.22
C LEU A 78 4.19 -7.81 -10.93
N GLN A 79 3.75 -8.81 -10.18
CA GLN A 79 3.10 -10.01 -10.71
C GLN A 79 1.67 -10.12 -10.17
N ASP A 80 0.71 -10.28 -11.07
CA ASP A 80 -0.66 -10.69 -10.77
C ASP A 80 -0.91 -12.13 -11.27
N ASP A 81 -2.17 -12.58 -11.24
CA ASP A 81 -2.54 -13.93 -11.71
C ASP A 81 -2.44 -14.11 -13.24
N THR A 82 -2.28 -13.01 -13.99
CA THR A 82 -2.27 -12.98 -15.45
C THR A 82 -0.87 -12.82 -16.03
N GLY A 83 0.07 -12.27 -15.26
CA GLY A 83 1.44 -12.11 -15.71
C GLY A 83 2.26 -11.19 -14.83
N SER A 84 3.39 -10.76 -15.37
CA SER A 84 4.34 -9.88 -14.71
C SER A 84 4.64 -8.68 -15.58
N ILE A 85 4.80 -7.51 -14.96
CA ILE A 85 5.18 -6.28 -15.65
C ILE A 85 6.24 -5.51 -14.86
N TRP A 86 7.16 -4.86 -15.57
CA TRP A 86 8.13 -3.97 -14.96
C TRP A 86 7.50 -2.61 -14.67
N VAL A 87 7.71 -2.15 -13.44
CA VAL A 87 7.28 -0.83 -12.96
C VAL A 87 8.51 0.01 -12.70
N PHE A 88 8.69 1.07 -13.45
CA PHE A 88 9.71 2.09 -13.22
C PHE A 88 9.27 3.06 -12.13
N THR A 89 10.17 3.36 -11.20
CA THR A 89 9.94 4.30 -10.10
C THR A 89 11.20 5.10 -9.76
N THR A 90 10.99 6.34 -9.29
CA THR A 90 12.03 7.15 -8.64
C THR A 90 11.91 7.14 -7.11
N GLN A 91 10.92 6.41 -6.57
CA GLN A 91 10.74 6.18 -5.15
C GLN A 91 11.59 4.98 -4.68
N PRO A 92 11.80 4.79 -3.37
CA PRO A 92 12.43 3.59 -2.85
C PRO A 92 11.75 2.32 -3.35
N LEU A 93 12.55 1.30 -3.68
CA LEU A 93 12.03 0.01 -4.13
C LEU A 93 11.22 -0.66 -3.01
N PRO A 94 10.00 -1.15 -3.30
CA PRO A 94 9.19 -1.84 -2.30
C PRO A 94 9.85 -3.17 -1.90
N PRO A 95 9.62 -3.68 -0.68
CA PRO A 95 10.05 -5.02 -0.29
C PRO A 95 9.62 -6.14 -1.25
N LEU A 96 10.52 -7.10 -1.47
CA LEU A 96 10.18 -8.33 -2.19
C LEU A 96 9.05 -9.09 -1.48
N GLY A 97 8.12 -9.66 -2.24
CA GLY A 97 6.99 -10.42 -1.73
C GLY A 97 5.80 -9.58 -1.23
N GLN A 98 5.95 -8.26 -1.14
CA GLN A 98 4.86 -7.36 -0.76
C GLN A 98 3.76 -7.34 -1.83
N ASP A 99 2.50 -7.37 -1.39
CA ASP A 99 1.34 -7.10 -2.25
C ASP A 99 1.09 -5.59 -2.27
N LEU A 100 0.98 -5.01 -3.46
CA LEU A 100 0.88 -3.57 -3.66
C LEU A 100 -0.30 -3.23 -4.57
N LEU A 101 -0.93 -2.09 -4.32
CA LEU A 101 -1.77 -1.40 -5.29
C LEU A 101 -1.03 -0.14 -5.77
N ILE A 102 -0.89 -0.01 -7.08
CA ILE A 102 -0.26 1.17 -7.69
C ILE A 102 -1.15 1.80 -8.73
N GLN A 103 -1.00 3.11 -8.88
CA GLN A 103 -1.43 3.84 -10.07
C GLN A 103 -0.21 4.15 -10.93
N GLY A 104 -0.29 3.83 -12.21
CA GLY A 104 0.79 4.07 -13.15
C GLY A 104 0.32 4.43 -14.54
N LYS A 105 1.24 4.92 -15.37
CA LYS A 105 1.01 5.18 -16.78
C LYS A 105 1.65 4.08 -17.62
N VAL A 106 0.90 3.52 -18.55
CA VAL A 106 1.40 2.51 -19.49
C VAL A 106 2.30 3.21 -20.51
N GLU A 107 3.53 2.73 -20.64
CA GLU A 107 4.54 3.26 -21.55
C GLU A 107 5.13 2.12 -22.39
N TYR A 108 5.64 2.44 -23.56
CA TYR A 108 6.36 1.49 -24.42
C TYR A 108 7.74 2.05 -24.74
N LYS A 109 8.77 1.23 -24.57
CA LYS A 109 10.13 1.61 -24.96
C LYS A 109 10.56 0.77 -26.15
N SER A 110 10.57 1.40 -27.34
CA SER A 110 11.08 0.78 -28.55
C SER A 110 12.60 0.53 -28.46
N ILE A 111 13.03 -0.64 -28.94
CA ILE A 111 14.43 -1.03 -29.08
C ILE A 111 14.58 -1.63 -30.47
N LEU A 112 15.17 -0.87 -31.39
CA LEU A 112 15.36 -1.28 -32.78
C LEU A 112 16.70 -1.97 -32.96
N ILE A 113 16.70 -3.24 -33.39
CA ILE A 113 17.92 -3.98 -33.71
C ILE A 113 18.26 -3.77 -35.19
N LYS A 114 19.37 -3.07 -35.46
CA LYS A 114 19.80 -2.74 -36.83
C LYS A 114 20.15 -4.00 -37.62
N GLU A 115 20.77 -4.97 -36.96
CA GLU A 115 21.21 -6.25 -37.50
C GLU A 115 20.02 -7.17 -37.88
N MET A 116 18.82 -6.88 -37.37
CA MET A 116 17.59 -7.62 -37.68
C MET A 116 16.61 -6.76 -38.51
N LYS A 117 17.12 -6.04 -39.53
CA LYS A 117 16.31 -5.20 -40.42
C LYS A 117 15.45 -4.16 -39.68
N GLY A 118 15.95 -3.64 -38.55
CA GLY A 118 15.22 -2.68 -37.73
C GLY A 118 14.06 -3.29 -36.94
N LYS A 119 14.10 -4.60 -36.64
CA LYS A 119 13.10 -5.26 -35.79
C LYS A 119 13.03 -4.56 -34.42
N ASP A 120 11.83 -4.17 -34.03
CA ASP A 120 11.55 -3.63 -32.70
C ASP A 120 11.33 -4.75 -31.70
N ILE A 121 12.20 -4.83 -30.69
CA ILE A 121 12.12 -5.76 -29.56
C ILE A 121 11.81 -5.03 -28.25
N GLY A 122 11.28 -3.81 -28.34
CA GLY A 122 10.82 -3.06 -27.19
C GLY A 122 9.69 -3.76 -26.44
N ASP A 123 9.43 -3.31 -25.21
CA ASP A 123 8.38 -3.86 -24.36
C ASP A 123 7.58 -2.77 -23.64
N VAL A 124 6.40 -3.18 -23.14
CA VAL A 124 5.50 -2.36 -22.34
C VAL A 124 5.95 -2.36 -20.89
N TYR A 125 5.96 -1.20 -20.26
CA TYR A 125 6.25 -1.04 -18.85
C TYR A 125 5.33 0.00 -18.21
N ILE A 126 5.35 0.08 -16.89
CA ILE A 126 4.55 1.04 -16.13
C ILE A 126 5.46 2.11 -15.55
N LYS A 127 5.14 3.38 -15.77
CA LYS A 127 5.72 4.48 -15.01
C LYS A 127 4.86 4.74 -13.79
N GLU A 128 5.40 4.50 -12.59
CA GLU A 128 4.68 4.71 -11.33
C GLU A 128 4.29 6.19 -11.16
N ILE A 129 3.03 6.43 -10.76
CA ILE A 129 2.50 7.75 -10.39
C ILE A 129 2.29 7.78 -8.87
N LYS A 130 1.65 6.75 -8.32
CA LYS A 130 1.32 6.64 -6.90
C LYS A 130 1.34 5.18 -6.46
N ARG A 131 1.78 4.96 -5.21
CA ARG A 131 1.76 3.68 -4.50
C ARG A 131 0.92 3.85 -3.24
N GLU A 132 0.04 2.89 -2.96
CA GLU A 132 -0.71 2.81 -1.70
C GLU A 132 -0.06 1.82 -0.72
#